data_AF-A0A1H7TXM3-F1
#
_entry.id   AF-A0A1H7TXM3-F1
#
_cell.length_a   1.000
_cell.length_b   1.000
_cell.length_c   1.000
_cell.angle_alpha   90.00
_cell.angle_beta   90.00
_cell.angle_gamma   90.00
#
_symmetry.space_group_name_H-M   'P 1'
#
loop_
_entity.id
_entity.type
_entity.pdbx_description
1 polymer ?
#
loop_
_entity_poly.entity_id
_entity_poly.type
_entity_poly.pdbx_seq_one_letter_code
_entity_poly.pdbx_strand_id
1 'polypeptide(L)'
;MPNFVRSGGDLLNDMDKWMYLLKHMSTLKKIPTFLDKRIFQLIFKISEVAKLRKEERMAYEASLKAKWDTQNAFDSVRREALIEGAEKERAKAEAEKRKIALEFKKMGVSIADIAKGTGLSVEEIESL
;
A
#
# COMPACT_ATOMS: atom_id res chain seq x y z
N MET A 1 -21.86 38.14 -3.59
CA MET A 1 -23.11 38.32 -4.37
C MET A 1 -24.06 39.19 -3.56
N PRO A 2 -24.37 40.43 -3.99
CA PRO A 2 -24.80 41.46 -3.03
C PRO A 2 -26.25 41.38 -2.53
N ASN A 3 -27.20 40.76 -3.25
CA ASN A 3 -28.64 41.01 -3.01
C ASN A 3 -29.51 39.75 -2.77
N PHE A 4 -28.99 38.66 -2.21
CA PHE A 4 -29.87 37.56 -1.78
C PHE A 4 -30.42 37.86 -0.36
N VAL A 5 -31.67 38.35 -0.29
CA VAL A 5 -32.32 38.86 0.95
C VAL A 5 -33.39 37.88 1.49
N ARG A 6 -33.72 36.80 0.78
CA ARG A 6 -34.87 35.94 1.11
C ARG A 6 -34.58 34.97 2.27
N SER A 7 -35.54 34.87 3.20
CA SER A 7 -35.46 34.10 4.44
C SER A 7 -36.61 33.09 4.51
N GLY A 8 -36.29 31.82 4.78
CA GLY A 8 -37.15 30.75 5.33
C GLY A 8 -38.49 30.43 4.64
N GLY A 9 -39.40 31.41 4.57
CA GLY A 9 -40.77 31.25 4.06
C GLY A 9 -40.97 31.55 2.56
N ASP A 10 -40.06 32.29 1.91
CA ASP A 10 -40.20 32.74 0.50
C ASP A 10 -39.36 31.93 -0.51
N LEU A 11 -38.88 30.74 -0.12
CA LEU A 11 -38.02 29.89 -0.95
C LEU A 11 -38.85 29.07 -1.95
N LEU A 12 -39.40 29.76 -2.96
CA LEU A 12 -40.33 29.19 -3.95
C LEU A 12 -39.67 28.25 -4.96
N ASN A 13 -38.37 28.39 -5.26
CA ASN A 13 -37.70 27.64 -6.33
C ASN A 13 -36.44 26.89 -5.86
N ASP A 14 -36.10 25.79 -6.52
CA ASP A 14 -34.91 24.99 -6.23
C ASP A 14 -33.62 25.81 -6.35
N MET A 15 -33.56 26.79 -7.26
CA MET A 15 -32.44 27.72 -7.37
C MET A 15 -32.21 28.53 -6.07
N ASP A 16 -33.28 29.02 -5.43
CA ASP A 16 -33.16 29.81 -4.20
C ASP A 16 -32.70 28.93 -3.04
N LYS A 17 -33.09 27.65 -3.03
CA LYS A 17 -32.60 26.65 -2.07
C LYS A 17 -31.10 26.39 -2.24
N TRP A 18 -30.62 26.28 -3.48
CA TRP A 18 -29.19 26.19 -3.78
C TRP A 18 -28.42 27.43 -3.33
N MET A 19 -28.94 28.62 -3.62
CA MET A 19 -28.30 29.89 -3.22
C MET A 19 -28.25 30.06 -1.70
N TYR A 20 -29.33 29.69 -0.99
CA TYR A 20 -29.35 29.72 0.47
C TYR A 20 -28.32 28.76 1.06
N LEU A 21 -28.26 27.52 0.56
CA LEU A 21 -27.29 26.52 1.02
C LEU A 21 -25.85 27.01 0.82
N LEU A 22 -25.52 27.54 -0.37
CA LEU A 22 -24.17 28.04 -0.68
C LEU A 22 -23.80 29.26 0.19
N LYS A 23 -24.74 30.20 0.38
CA LYS A 23 -24.53 31.41 1.19
C LYS A 23 -24.30 31.09 2.67
N HIS A 24 -25.01 30.10 3.20
CA HIS A 24 -25.01 29.79 4.63
C HIS A 24 -24.26 28.49 4.98
N MET A 25 -23.51 27.90 4.04
CA MET A 25 -22.80 26.62 4.21
C MET A 25 -21.80 26.62 5.39
N SER A 26 -21.14 27.76 5.62
CA SER A 26 -20.17 27.90 6.70
C SER A 26 -20.83 27.99 8.08
N THR A 27 -22.04 28.53 8.18
CA THR A 27 -22.73 28.84 9.44
C THR A 27 -23.88 27.89 9.80
N LEU A 28 -24.39 27.11 8.83
CA LEU A 28 -25.39 26.08 9.09
C LEU A 28 -24.83 24.96 9.99
N LYS A 29 -25.45 24.75 11.15
CA LYS A 29 -25.17 23.64 12.06
C LYS A 29 -26.07 22.42 11.84
N LYS A 30 -27.23 22.61 11.21
CA LYS A 30 -28.21 21.57 10.89
C LYS A 30 -28.90 21.93 9.58
N ILE A 31 -29.36 20.91 8.86
CA ILE A 31 -30.11 21.09 7.63
C ILE A 31 -31.52 21.59 7.99
N PRO A 32 -31.93 22.78 7.51
CA PRO A 32 -33.29 23.27 7.66
C PRO A 32 -34.27 22.37 6.91
N THR A 33 -35.50 22.25 7.41
CA THR A 33 -36.55 21.38 6.85
C THR A 33 -36.88 21.67 5.37
N PHE A 34 -36.71 22.91 4.91
CA PHE A 34 -36.92 23.28 3.49
C PHE A 34 -35.79 22.79 2.55
N LEU A 35 -34.67 22.30 3.10
CA LEU A 35 -33.55 21.66 2.40
C LEU A 35 -33.52 20.14 2.62
N ASP A 36 -34.64 19.53 3.02
CA ASP A 36 -34.75 18.09 3.26
C ASP A 36 -34.89 17.26 1.98
N LYS A 37 -34.01 17.51 1.00
CA LYS A 37 -33.83 16.65 -0.17
C LYS A 37 -32.54 15.85 -0.01
N ARG A 38 -32.56 14.59 -0.45
CA ARG A 38 -31.42 13.66 -0.42
C ARG A 38 -30.11 14.28 -0.94
N ILE A 39 -30.19 15.12 -1.98
CA ILE A 39 -29.02 15.75 -2.59
C ILE A 39 -28.35 16.79 -1.67
N PHE A 40 -29.13 17.54 -0.89
CA PHE A 40 -28.59 18.53 0.06
C PHE A 40 -27.98 17.86 1.29
N GLN A 41 -28.56 16.74 1.74
CA GLN A 41 -27.98 15.92 2.81
C GLN A 41 -26.62 15.35 2.41
N LEU A 42 -26.46 14.89 1.17
CA LEU A 42 -25.19 14.37 0.67
C LEU A 42 -24.10 15.46 0.63
N ILE A 43 -24.44 16.65 0.14
CA ILE A 43 -23.51 17.78 0.08
C ILE A 43 -23.13 18.24 1.49
N PHE A 44 -24.09 18.31 2.42
CA PHE A 44 -23.81 18.66 3.80
C PHE A 44 -22.85 17.66 4.45
N LYS A 45 -23.08 16.36 4.26
CA LYS A 45 -22.19 15.28 4.75
C LYS A 45 -20.78 15.39 4.18
N ILE A 46 -20.64 15.64 2.87
CA ILE A 46 -19.34 15.86 2.23
C ILE A 46 -18.67 17.13 2.79
N SER A 47 -19.44 18.20 2.99
CA SER A 47 -18.92 19.47 3.52
C SER A 47 -18.50 19.39 4.98
N GLU A 48 -19.19 18.61 5.82
CA GLU A 48 -18.77 18.32 7.20
C GLU A 48 -17.44 17.56 7.24
N VAL A 49 -17.29 16.56 6.36
CA VAL A 49 -16.03 15.82 6.20
C VAL A 49 -14.91 16.74 5.69
N ALA A 50 -15.22 17.68 4.79
CA ALA A 50 -14.26 18.70 4.34
C ALA A 50 -14.01 19.82 5.38
N LYS A 51 -14.90 19.96 6.38
CA LYS A 51 -14.77 20.87 7.53
C LYS A 51 -13.92 20.30 8.67
N LEU A 52 -13.45 19.05 8.56
CA LEU A 52 -12.43 18.51 9.46
C LEU A 52 -11.30 19.52 9.57
N ARG A 53 -10.93 19.87 10.82
CA ARG A 53 -9.90 20.89 11.04
C ARG A 53 -8.59 20.39 10.44
N LYS A 54 -7.77 21.31 9.95
CA LYS A 54 -6.43 20.99 9.40
C LYS A 54 -5.65 20.05 10.31
N GLU A 55 -5.79 20.22 11.63
CA GLU A 55 -5.19 19.38 12.68
C GLU A 55 -5.66 17.92 12.64
N GLU A 56 -6.97 17.67 12.51
CA GLU A 56 -7.53 16.31 12.45
C GLU A 56 -7.12 15.60 11.17
N ARG A 57 -7.07 16.33 10.05
CA ARG A 57 -6.55 15.81 8.78
C ARG A 57 -5.06 15.46 8.87
N MET A 58 -4.24 16.33 9.46
CA MET A 58 -2.82 16.06 9.65
C MET A 58 -2.59 14.88 10.59
N ALA A 59 -3.36 14.76 11.67
CA ALA A 59 -3.28 13.61 12.58
C ALA A 59 -3.65 12.30 11.88
N TYR A 60 -4.68 12.31 11.04
CA TYR A 60 -5.07 11.16 10.23
C TYR A 60 -3.99 10.77 9.22
N GLU A 61 -3.44 11.73 8.47
CA GLU A 61 -2.35 11.50 7.51
C GLU A 61 -1.08 10.97 8.21
N ALA A 62 -0.74 11.51 9.39
CA ALA A 62 0.37 11.01 10.21
C ALA A 62 0.14 9.56 10.67
N SER A 63 -1.09 9.22 11.06
CA SER A 63 -1.43 7.85 11.47
C SER A 63 -1.34 6.85 10.32
N LEU A 64 -1.72 7.25 9.10
CA LEU A 64 -1.58 6.43 7.91
C LEU A 64 -0.11 6.26 7.53
N LYS A 65 0.67 7.33 7.60
CA LYS A 65 2.11 7.29 7.35
C LYS A 65 2.82 6.34 8.32
N ALA A 66 2.53 6.40 9.61
CA ALA A 66 3.11 5.50 10.61
C ALA A 66 2.78 4.02 10.33
N LYS A 67 1.54 3.73 9.90
CA LYS A 67 1.14 2.37 9.50
C LYS A 67 1.92 1.89 8.27
N TRP A 68 2.07 2.73 7.24
CA TRP A 68 2.82 2.36 6.04
C TRP A 68 4.32 2.21 6.30
N ASP A 69 4.92 3.09 7.10
CA ASP A 69 6.33 3.01 7.47
C ASP A 69 6.60 1.69 8.23
N THR A 70 5.68 1.31 9.13
CA THR A 70 5.76 0.03 9.86
C THR A 70 5.62 -1.17 8.91
N GLN A 71 4.62 -1.16 8.02
CA GLN A 71 4.38 -2.25 7.07
C GLN A 71 5.57 -2.43 6.12
N ASN A 72 6.11 -1.32 5.59
CA ASN A 72 7.26 -1.35 4.70
C ASN A 72 8.51 -1.90 5.38
N ALA A 73 8.73 -1.57 6.66
CA ALA A 73 9.84 -2.13 7.44
C ALA A 73 9.72 -3.67 7.56
N PHE A 74 8.54 -4.17 7.91
CA PHE A 74 8.30 -5.62 7.99
C PHE A 74 8.46 -6.32 6.64
N ASP A 75 7.93 -5.73 5.56
CA ASP A 75 8.04 -6.31 4.22
C ASP A 75 9.48 -6.33 3.71
N SER A 76 10.29 -5.33 4.06
CA SER A 76 11.73 -5.30 3.75
C SER A 76 12.46 -6.45 4.44
N VAL A 77 12.29 -6.59 5.76
CA VAL A 77 12.92 -7.65 6.56
C VAL A 77 12.52 -9.02 6.03
N ARG A 78 11.25 -9.22 5.70
CA ARG A 78 10.76 -10.49 5.13
C ARG A 78 11.40 -10.79 3.78
N ARG A 79 11.53 -9.78 2.91
CA ARG A 79 12.14 -9.94 1.59
C ARG A 79 13.63 -10.30 1.70
N GLU A 80 14.37 -9.59 2.55
CA GLU A 80 15.78 -9.88 2.80
C GLU A 80 15.98 -11.29 3.36
N ALA A 81 15.16 -11.70 4.33
CA ALA A 81 15.22 -13.05 4.89
C ALA A 81 14.96 -14.16 3.85
N LEU A 82 14.04 -13.92 2.90
CA LEU A 82 13.78 -14.86 1.81
C LEU A 82 14.95 -14.94 0.83
N ILE A 83 15.55 -13.80 0.47
CA ILE A 83 16.71 -13.75 -0.41
C ILE A 83 17.89 -14.46 0.25
N GLU A 84 18.21 -14.12 1.50
CA GLU A 84 19.31 -14.72 2.25
C GLU A 84 19.07 -16.24 2.46
N GLY A 85 17.82 -16.64 2.71
CA GLY A 85 17.43 -18.05 2.79
C GLY A 85 17.70 -18.81 1.49
N ALA A 86 17.25 -18.26 0.35
CA ALA A 86 17.45 -18.86 -0.96
C ALA A 86 18.93 -18.93 -1.34
N GLU A 87 19.72 -17.89 -1.04
CA GLU A 87 21.17 -17.89 -1.28
C GLU A 87 21.88 -18.93 -0.41
N LYS A 88 21.53 -19.04 0.87
CA LYS A 88 22.08 -20.07 1.77
C LYS A 88 21.74 -21.48 1.29
N GLU A 89 20.52 -21.72 0.83
CA GLU A 89 20.13 -23.03 0.28
C GLU A 89 20.89 -23.35 -1.01
N ARG A 90 21.04 -22.37 -1.91
CA ARG A 90 21.83 -22.55 -3.14
C ARG A 90 23.30 -22.84 -2.83
N ALA A 91 23.90 -22.10 -1.90
CA ALA A 91 25.28 -22.31 -1.47
C ALA A 91 25.48 -23.70 -0.83
N LYS A 92 24.52 -24.15 0.00
CA LYS A 92 24.55 -25.51 0.57
C LYS A 92 24.45 -26.58 -0.51
N ALA A 93 23.52 -26.44 -1.44
CA ALA A 93 23.35 -27.38 -2.55
C ALA A 93 24.62 -27.46 -3.41
N GLU A 94 25.26 -26.33 -3.69
CA GLU A 94 26.53 -26.29 -4.44
C GLU A 94 27.68 -26.94 -3.66
N ALA A 95 27.78 -26.67 -2.35
CA ALA A 95 28.77 -27.32 -1.48
C ALA A 95 28.57 -28.85 -1.41
N GLU A 96 27.33 -29.32 -1.34
CA GLU A 96 27.02 -30.76 -1.37
C GLU A 96 27.39 -31.39 -2.72
N LYS A 97 27.07 -30.74 -3.85
CA LYS A 97 27.50 -31.21 -5.18
C LYS A 97 29.01 -31.36 -5.27
N ARG A 98 29.77 -30.39 -4.74
CA ARG A 98 31.25 -30.44 -4.71
C ARG A 98 31.76 -31.58 -3.83
N LYS A 99 31.13 -31.84 -2.68
CA LYS A 99 31.49 -32.99 -1.83
C LYS A 99 31.24 -34.33 -2.54
N ILE A 100 30.09 -34.48 -3.18
CA ILE A 100 29.74 -35.68 -3.95
C ILE A 100 30.74 -35.89 -5.11
N ALA A 101 31.07 -34.82 -5.84
CA ALA A 101 32.07 -34.88 -6.90
C ALA A 101 33.45 -35.33 -6.38
N LEU A 102 33.87 -34.82 -5.22
CA LEU A 102 35.13 -35.22 -4.58
C LEU A 102 35.14 -36.70 -4.18
N GLU A 103 34.02 -37.21 -3.65
CA GLU A 103 33.88 -38.63 -3.31
C GLU A 103 33.94 -39.52 -4.56
N PHE A 104 33.25 -39.15 -5.63
CA PHE A 104 33.31 -39.89 -6.90
C PHE A 104 34.70 -39.87 -7.54
N LYS A 105 35.43 -38.74 -7.43
CA LYS A 105 36.82 -38.64 -7.87
C LYS A 105 37.71 -39.62 -7.10
N LYS A 106 37.54 -39.73 -5.78
CA LYS A 106 38.24 -40.72 -4.94
C LYS A 106 37.89 -42.16 -5.28
N MET A 107 36.67 -42.42 -5.73
CA MET A 107 36.22 -43.73 -6.19
C MET A 107 36.70 -44.09 -7.62
N GLY A 108 37.41 -43.19 -8.31
CA GLY A 108 37.94 -43.43 -9.64
C GLY A 108 36.89 -43.34 -10.76
N VAL A 109 35.75 -42.68 -10.51
CA VAL A 109 34.74 -42.41 -11.54
C VAL A 109 35.31 -41.41 -12.56
N SER A 110 34.96 -41.57 -13.84
CA SER A 110 35.45 -40.67 -14.89
C SER A 110 34.94 -39.24 -14.66
N ILE A 111 35.78 -38.24 -14.95
CA ILE A 111 35.44 -36.81 -14.77
C ILE A 111 34.19 -36.44 -15.60
N ALA A 112 34.04 -37.02 -16.79
CA ALA A 112 32.89 -36.81 -17.67
C ALA A 112 31.58 -37.31 -17.03
N ASP A 113 31.61 -38.47 -16.37
CA ASP A 113 30.43 -39.01 -15.68
C ASP A 113 30.09 -38.21 -14.42
N ILE A 114 31.11 -37.74 -13.69
CA ILE A 114 30.91 -36.87 -12.51
C ILE A 114 30.29 -35.54 -12.93
N ALA A 115 30.78 -34.92 -14.01
CA ALA A 115 30.22 -33.69 -14.57
C ALA A 115 28.75 -33.87 -14.95
N LYS A 116 28.42 -34.99 -15.61
CA LYS A 116 27.05 -35.33 -16.00
C LYS A 116 26.14 -35.58 -14.79
N GLY A 117 26.64 -36.22 -13.73
CA GLY A 117 25.86 -36.57 -12.53
C GLY A 117 25.66 -35.41 -11.55
N THR A 118 26.64 -34.51 -11.41
CA THR A 118 26.59 -33.40 -10.44
C THR A 118 26.16 -32.08 -11.08
N GLY A 119 26.27 -31.96 -12.41
CA GLY A 119 26.05 -30.74 -13.17
C GLY A 119 27.14 -29.68 -12.99
N LEU A 120 28.29 -30.07 -12.43
CA LEU A 120 29.50 -29.24 -12.36
C LEU A 120 30.25 -29.28 -13.70
N SER A 121 31.01 -28.23 -13.99
CA SER A 121 31.90 -28.22 -15.16
C SER A 121 33.09 -29.16 -14.95
N VAL A 122 33.69 -29.60 -16.06
CA VAL A 122 34.89 -30.45 -16.05
C VAL A 122 36.05 -29.73 -15.34
N GLU A 123 36.22 -28.42 -15.58
CA GLU A 123 37.24 -27.57 -14.95
C GLU A 123 37.06 -27.48 -13.42
N GLU A 124 35.82 -27.35 -12.94
CA GLU A 124 35.53 -27.35 -11.50
C GLU A 124 35.87 -28.71 -10.86
N ILE A 125 35.61 -29.83 -11.55
CA ILE A 125 35.92 -31.17 -11.02
C ILE A 125 37.43 -31.46 -11.05
N GLU A 126 38.14 -30.95 -12.05
CA GLU A 126 39.60 -31.06 -12.11
C GLU A 126 40.28 -30.28 -10.97
N SER A 127 39.74 -29.11 -10.62
CA SER A 127 40.27 -28.25 -9.55
C SER A 127 39.87 -28.65 -8.12
N LEU A 128 38.89 -29.56 -7.94
CA LEU A 128 38.50 -30.16 -6.65
C LEU A 128 39.48 -31.24 -6.17
#